data_AF-A0A934ZYI6-F1
#
_entry.id   AF-A0A934ZYI6-F1
#
_cell.length_a   1.000
_cell.length_b   1.000
_cell.length_c   1.000
_cell.angle_alpha   90.00
_cell.angle_beta   90.00
_cell.angle_gamma   90.00
#
_symmetry.space_group_name_H-M   'P 1'
#
loop_
_entity.id
_entity.type
_entity.pdbx_description
1 polymer ?
#
loop_
_entity_poly.entity_id
_entity_poly.type
_entity_poly.pdbx_seq_one_letter_code
_entity_poly.pdbx_strand_id
1 'polypeptide(L)'
;MMISDPAHNKEGQENLRRLLLMRWLAVAGWLALIATARFMLDIELPLVPMLAIIALLAGFNLATRRRLTRGGAVTDSELFAQLGVDITALTLLLFFSGGGANPLVSLYLPTIAIAAVVLPGRFAWCVVALSVAAYSLLVFWNIPLPVADAERATRLHLAGMWLIFVASAALIAWFVARMAAAIRSRDLQLAAARERPCATSASSRLGGLAAGAAHTNWCRAGDHGDSCRGVGAQCGPAT
;
A
#
# COMPACT_ATOMS: atom_id res chain seq x y z
N MET A 1 -25.31 -7.68 -11.24
CA MET A 1 -24.42 -8.72 -10.69
C MET A 1 -23.08 -8.59 -11.41
N MET A 2 -22.21 -7.69 -10.93
CA MET A 2 -20.89 -7.46 -11.53
C MET A 2 -19.98 -8.62 -11.17
N ILE A 3 -19.52 -9.36 -12.18
CA ILE A 3 -18.50 -10.39 -12.06
C ILE A 3 -17.23 -9.70 -11.55
N SER A 4 -16.97 -9.84 -10.26
CA SER A 4 -15.76 -9.31 -9.64
C SER A 4 -14.59 -10.21 -10.06
N ASP A 5 -13.62 -9.65 -10.78
CA ASP A 5 -12.44 -10.35 -11.26
C ASP A 5 -11.71 -11.04 -10.08
N PRO A 6 -11.42 -12.36 -10.15
CA PRO A 6 -10.75 -13.08 -9.06
C PRO A 6 -9.38 -12.51 -8.68
N ALA A 7 -8.70 -11.81 -9.59
CA ALA A 7 -7.45 -11.11 -9.29
C ALA A 7 -7.69 -9.89 -8.36
N HIS A 8 -8.68 -9.06 -8.67
CA HIS A 8 -9.02 -7.87 -7.89
C HIS A 8 -9.48 -8.21 -6.46
N ASN A 9 -10.22 -9.31 -6.30
CA ASN A 9 -10.64 -9.77 -4.98
C ASN A 9 -9.46 -10.23 -4.10
N LYS A 10 -8.45 -10.89 -4.71
CA LYS A 10 -7.25 -11.33 -3.98
C LYS A 10 -6.40 -10.15 -3.50
N GLU A 11 -6.22 -9.12 -4.33
CA GLU A 11 -5.50 -7.91 -3.96
C GLU A 11 -6.17 -7.17 -2.78
N GLY A 12 -7.50 -6.98 -2.85
CA GLY A 12 -8.26 -6.36 -1.77
C GLY A 12 -8.19 -7.14 -0.44
N GLN A 13 -8.22 -8.47 -0.50
CA GLN A 13 -8.07 -9.32 0.69
C GLN A 13 -6.67 -9.24 1.30
N GLU A 14 -5.61 -9.17 0.48
CA GLU A 14 -4.25 -9.05 1.00
C GLU A 14 -4.00 -7.69 1.63
N ASN A 15 -4.52 -6.62 1.01
CA ASN A 15 -4.52 -5.28 1.56
C ASN A 15 -5.25 -5.21 2.92
N LEU A 16 -6.41 -5.86 3.03
CA LEU A 16 -7.15 -5.96 4.28
C LEU A 16 -6.38 -6.74 5.35
N ARG A 17 -5.66 -7.82 4.99
CA ARG A 17 -4.79 -8.54 5.94
C ARG A 17 -3.65 -7.67 6.47
N ARG A 18 -3.03 -6.86 5.60
CA ARG A 18 -1.98 -5.91 6.00
C ARG A 18 -2.51 -4.86 6.98
N LEU A 19 -3.70 -4.30 6.72
CA LEU A 19 -4.39 -3.39 7.63
C LEU A 19 -4.66 -4.04 8.99
N LEU A 20 -5.18 -5.27 9.00
CA LEU A 20 -5.46 -6.00 10.24
C LEU A 20 -4.18 -6.24 11.06
N LEU A 21 -3.08 -6.64 10.42
CA LEU A 21 -1.80 -6.88 11.11
C LEU A 21 -1.25 -5.59 11.74
N MET A 22 -1.32 -4.48 11.01
CA MET A 22 -0.89 -3.17 11.53
C MET A 22 -1.79 -2.66 12.65
N ARG A 23 -3.11 -2.91 12.59
CA ARG A 23 -4.04 -2.60 13.68
C ARG A 23 -3.71 -3.37 14.96
N TRP A 24 -3.36 -4.66 14.86
CA TRP A 24 -2.94 -5.43 16.03
C TRP A 24 -1.64 -4.90 16.63
N LEU A 25 -0.68 -4.51 15.78
CA LEU A 25 0.54 -3.85 16.24
C LEU A 25 0.25 -2.51 16.92
N ALA A 26 -0.64 -1.70 16.35
CA ALA A 26 -1.07 -0.44 16.92
C ALA A 26 -1.77 -0.64 18.27
N VAL A 27 -2.75 -1.55 18.36
CA VAL A 27 -3.45 -1.88 19.62
C VAL A 27 -2.46 -2.37 20.69
N ALA A 28 -1.51 -3.25 20.33
CA ALA A 28 -0.46 -3.68 21.25
C ALA A 28 0.42 -2.50 21.69
N GLY A 29 0.79 -1.61 20.78
CA GLY A 29 1.52 -0.38 21.07
C GLY A 29 0.77 0.55 22.03
N TRP A 30 -0.53 0.78 21.80
CA TRP A 30 -1.38 1.59 22.67
C TRP A 30 -1.48 1.00 24.08
N LEU A 31 -1.70 -0.31 24.18
CA LEU A 31 -1.76 -1.01 25.47
C LEU A 31 -0.42 -0.94 26.20
N ALA A 32 0.69 -1.18 25.51
CA ALA A 32 2.04 -1.06 26.08
C ALA A 32 2.32 0.36 26.56
N LEU A 33 1.88 1.36 25.80
CA LEU A 33 2.07 2.76 26.16
C LEU A 33 1.23 3.17 27.38
N ILE A 34 -0.06 2.78 27.42
CA ILE A 34 -0.93 3.01 28.58
C ILE A 34 -0.36 2.31 29.82
N ALA A 35 0.11 1.07 29.68
CA ALA A 35 0.75 0.33 30.76
C ALA A 35 2.02 1.04 31.26
N THR A 36 2.89 1.49 30.35
CA THR A 36 4.11 2.22 30.70
C THR A 36 3.77 3.54 31.39
N ALA A 37 2.83 4.32 30.83
CA ALA A 37 2.39 5.59 31.41
C ALA A 37 1.80 5.43 32.81
N ARG A 38 1.09 4.32 33.06
CA ARG A 38 0.50 4.03 34.37
C ARG A 38 1.52 3.51 35.38
N PHE A 39 2.26 2.45 35.03
CA PHE A 39 3.10 1.72 35.99
C PHE A 39 4.50 2.31 36.16
N MET A 40 5.04 2.96 35.13
CA MET A 40 6.39 3.54 35.20
C MET A 40 6.38 5.04 35.46
N LEU A 41 5.30 5.73 35.11
CA LEU A 41 5.23 7.19 35.18
C LEU A 41 4.19 7.75 36.15
N ASP A 42 3.35 6.92 36.78
CA ASP A 42 2.30 7.31 37.75
C ASP A 42 1.37 8.44 37.27
N ILE A 43 1.09 8.48 35.97
CA ILE A 43 0.19 9.50 35.41
C ILE A 43 -1.26 9.06 35.63
N GLU A 44 -2.09 9.96 36.14
CA GLU A 44 -3.54 9.79 36.24
C GLU A 44 -4.19 10.01 34.87
N LEU A 45 -4.18 8.98 34.03
CA LEU A 45 -4.95 8.97 32.78
C LEU A 45 -6.38 8.47 33.04
N PRO A 46 -7.38 8.99 32.29
CA PRO A 46 -8.73 8.43 32.30
C PRO A 46 -8.74 7.07 31.59
N LEU A 47 -8.43 6.01 32.34
CA LEU A 47 -8.27 4.65 31.83
C LEU A 47 -9.56 4.08 31.22
N VAL A 48 -10.70 4.37 31.84
CA VAL A 48 -12.00 3.83 31.41
C VAL A 48 -12.32 4.20 29.95
N PRO A 49 -12.31 5.49 29.55
CA PRO A 49 -12.58 5.84 28.15
C PRO A 49 -11.50 5.33 27.19
N MET A 50 -10.21 5.36 27.57
CA MET A 50 -9.13 4.87 26.71
C MET A 50 -9.24 3.36 26.43
N LEU A 51 -9.46 2.56 27.47
CA LEU A 51 -9.65 1.11 27.33
C LEU A 51 -10.96 0.80 26.59
N ALA A 52 -12.03 1.58 26.79
CA ALA A 52 -13.26 1.41 26.03
C ALA A 52 -13.05 1.65 24.53
N ILE A 53 -12.29 2.69 24.14
CA ILE A 53 -11.94 2.95 22.73
C ILE A 53 -11.12 1.80 22.16
N ILE A 54 -10.11 1.32 22.89
CA ILE A 54 -9.28 0.18 22.45
C ILE A 54 -10.12 -1.09 22.31
N ALA A 55 -11.02 -1.36 23.27
CA ALA A 55 -11.91 -2.50 23.22
C ALA A 55 -12.89 -2.42 22.03
N LEU A 56 -13.43 -1.23 21.75
CA LEU A 56 -14.27 -1.00 20.58
C LEU A 56 -13.49 -1.24 19.28
N LEU A 57 -12.25 -0.76 19.21
CA LEU A 57 -11.37 -0.94 18.05
C LEU A 57 -11.01 -2.41 17.84
N ALA A 58 -10.75 -3.15 18.93
CA ALA A 58 -10.51 -4.59 18.91
C ALA A 58 -11.76 -5.37 18.49
N GLY A 59 -12.95 -4.97 18.97
CA GLY A 59 -14.23 -5.54 18.55
C GLY A 59 -14.51 -5.31 17.07
N PHE A 60 -14.26 -4.10 16.57
CA PHE A 60 -14.38 -3.77 15.14
C PHE A 60 -13.38 -4.56 14.29
N ASN A 61 -12.15 -4.74 14.77
CA ASN A 61 -11.15 -5.58 14.10
C ASN A 61 -11.61 -7.05 14.02
N LEU A 62 -12.17 -7.59 15.11
CA LEU A 62 -12.71 -8.95 15.14
C LEU A 62 -13.89 -9.12 14.19
N ALA A 63 -14.80 -8.14 14.13
CA ALA A 63 -15.90 -8.12 13.17
C ALA A 63 -15.39 -8.11 11.72
N THR A 64 -14.38 -7.28 11.44
CA THR A 64 -13.71 -7.21 10.13
C THR A 64 -13.03 -8.54 9.77
N ARG A 65 -12.36 -9.19 10.72
CA ARG A 65 -11.76 -10.52 10.53
C ARG A 65 -12.82 -11.59 10.25
N ARG A 66 -13.94 -11.58 10.98
CA ARG A 66 -15.08 -12.48 10.74
C ARG A 66 -15.71 -12.25 9.36
N ARG A 67 -15.79 -10.99 8.90
CA ARG A 67 -16.20 -10.67 7.53
C ARG A 67 -15.24 -11.26 6.50
N LEU A 68 -13.94 -11.10 6.70
CA LEU A 68 -12.92 -11.66 5.80
C LEU A 68 -13.01 -13.18 5.70
N THR A 69 -13.30 -13.88 6.81
CA THR A 69 -13.49 -15.35 6.79
C THR A 69 -14.77 -15.80 6.07
N ARG A 70 -15.76 -14.92 5.92
CA ARG A 70 -17.01 -15.21 5.18
C ARG A 70 -16.84 -15.07 3.66
N GLY A 71 -15.73 -14.51 3.20
CA GLY A 71 -15.47 -14.25 1.79
C GLY A 71 -16.27 -13.06 1.23
N GLY A 72 -15.93 -12.64 0.01
CA GLY A 72 -16.54 -11.50 -0.68
C GLY A 72 -15.51 -10.51 -1.21
N ALA A 73 -15.89 -9.73 -2.24
CA ALA A 73 -15.06 -8.67 -2.77
C ALA A 73 -14.89 -7.54 -1.72
N VAL A 74 -13.66 -7.12 -1.48
CA VAL A 74 -13.35 -5.97 -0.63
C VAL A 74 -13.32 -4.73 -1.50
N THR A 75 -14.13 -3.72 -1.17
CA THR A 75 -14.20 -2.48 -1.94
C THR A 75 -13.27 -1.42 -1.34
N ASP A 76 -12.79 -0.49 -2.17
CA ASP A 76 -11.97 0.66 -1.72
C ASP A 76 -12.69 1.50 -0.64
N SER A 77 -14.01 1.61 -0.75
CA SER A 77 -14.86 2.31 0.24
C SER A 77 -14.83 1.66 1.62
N GLU A 78 -14.71 0.33 1.68
CA GLU A 78 -14.62 -0.40 2.94
C GLU A 78 -13.26 -0.18 3.60
N LEU A 79 -12.18 -0.21 2.81
CA LEU A 79 -10.83 0.11 3.29
C LEU A 79 -10.77 1.56 3.80
N PHE A 80 -11.40 2.51 3.10
CA PHE A 80 -11.53 3.90 3.53
C PHE A 80 -12.28 4.02 4.86
N ALA A 81 -13.43 3.36 5.01
CA ALA A 81 -14.20 3.39 6.26
C ALA A 81 -13.39 2.82 7.44
N GLN A 82 -12.62 1.75 7.22
CA GLN A 82 -11.74 1.19 8.24
C GLN A 82 -10.64 2.19 8.65
N LEU A 83 -9.95 2.81 7.70
CA LEU A 83 -8.96 3.85 8.01
C LEU A 83 -9.57 5.05 8.74
N GLY A 84 -10.79 5.44 8.39
CA GLY A 84 -11.55 6.46 9.11
C GLY A 84 -11.76 6.09 10.58
N VAL A 85 -12.17 4.86 10.86
CA VAL A 85 -12.32 4.35 12.24
C VAL A 85 -11.00 4.38 13.00
N ASP A 86 -9.88 4.03 12.35
CA ASP A 86 -8.54 4.09 12.98
C ASP A 86 -8.16 5.54 13.33
N ILE A 87 -8.38 6.47 12.41
CA ILE A 87 -8.13 7.90 12.65
C ILE A 87 -8.99 8.39 13.80
N THR A 88 -10.29 8.09 13.82
CA THR A 88 -11.18 8.54 14.90
C THR A 88 -10.76 7.96 16.25
N ALA A 89 -10.41 6.68 16.32
CA ALA A 89 -9.93 6.06 17.56
C ALA A 89 -8.62 6.69 18.02
N LEU A 90 -7.69 6.95 17.10
CA LEU A 90 -6.44 7.66 17.37
C LEU A 90 -6.70 9.08 17.91
N THR A 91 -7.59 9.84 17.28
CA THR A 91 -7.97 11.19 17.72
C THR A 91 -8.54 11.17 19.13
N LEU A 92 -9.45 10.24 19.43
CA LEU A 92 -10.03 10.11 20.75
C LEU A 92 -8.99 9.74 21.81
N LEU A 93 -8.08 8.81 21.51
CA LEU A 93 -6.99 8.45 22.43
C LEU A 93 -6.08 9.65 22.71
N LEU A 94 -5.71 10.42 21.68
CA LEU A 94 -4.89 11.62 21.85
C LEU A 94 -5.64 12.71 22.61
N PHE A 95 -6.95 12.86 22.39
CA PHE A 95 -7.80 13.82 23.10
C PHE A 95 -7.76 13.59 24.62
N PHE A 96 -7.83 12.32 25.05
CA PHE A 96 -7.71 11.95 26.46
C PHE A 96 -6.26 11.92 26.99
N SER A 97 -5.27 11.97 26.09
CA SER A 97 -3.84 11.89 26.42
C SER A 97 -3.13 13.25 26.37
N GLY A 98 -3.83 14.38 26.44
CA GLY A 98 -3.22 15.72 26.43
C GLY A 98 -3.15 16.40 25.06
N GLY A 99 -3.86 15.90 24.05
CA GLY A 99 -4.13 16.62 22.82
C GLY A 99 -2.95 16.74 21.85
N GLY A 100 -2.91 17.87 21.12
CA GLY A 100 -1.96 18.13 20.03
C GLY A 100 -0.50 18.27 20.45
N ALA A 101 -0.22 18.55 21.73
CA ALA A 101 1.14 18.61 22.27
C ALA A 101 1.72 17.22 22.60
N ASN A 102 0.92 16.16 22.45
CA ASN A 102 1.36 14.82 22.75
C ASN A 102 2.26 14.27 21.61
N PRO A 103 3.46 13.73 21.91
CA PRO A 103 4.36 13.20 20.88
C PRO A 103 3.76 12.05 20.06
N LEU A 104 2.70 11.41 20.56
CA LEU A 104 1.95 10.35 19.88
C LEU A 104 1.16 10.85 18.67
N VAL A 105 0.99 12.16 18.48
CA VAL A 105 0.37 12.73 17.28
C VAL A 105 1.02 12.19 16.01
N SER A 106 2.33 11.92 16.00
CA SER A 106 2.99 11.41 14.78
C SER A 106 2.52 9.98 14.40
N LEU A 107 1.71 9.30 15.22
CA LEU A 107 1.05 8.03 14.85
C LEU A 107 -0.03 8.19 13.77
N TYR A 108 -0.42 9.42 13.41
CA TYR A 108 -1.16 9.66 12.16
C TYR A 108 -0.33 9.29 10.93
N LEU A 109 1.00 9.48 10.95
CA LEU A 109 1.87 9.24 9.79
C LEU A 109 1.87 7.77 9.34
N PRO A 110 2.05 6.77 10.23
CA PRO A 110 1.86 5.37 9.87
C PRO A 110 0.52 5.07 9.19
N THR A 111 -0.57 5.62 9.72
CA THR A 111 -1.93 5.40 9.23
C THR A 111 -2.09 5.98 7.82
N ILE A 112 -1.56 7.18 7.59
CA ILE A 112 -1.52 7.83 6.27
C ILE A 112 -0.65 7.04 5.28
N ALA A 113 0.53 6.58 5.70
CA ALA A 113 1.44 5.81 4.85
C ALA A 113 0.80 4.50 4.36
N ILE A 114 0.05 3.82 5.24
CA ILE A 114 -0.69 2.62 4.87
C ILE A 114 -1.82 2.96 3.89
N ALA A 115 -2.57 4.04 4.15
CA ALA A 115 -3.61 4.50 3.24
C ALA A 115 -3.07 4.78 1.83
N ALA A 116 -1.87 5.37 1.73
CA ALA A 116 -1.22 5.66 0.46
C ALA A 116 -0.85 4.41 -0.36
N VAL A 117 -0.61 3.27 0.30
CA VAL A 117 -0.30 2.00 -0.39
C VAL A 117 -1.53 1.15 -0.66
N VAL A 118 -2.52 1.22 0.22
CA VAL A 118 -3.69 0.32 0.18
C VAL A 118 -4.83 0.91 -0.66
N LEU A 119 -4.97 2.24 -0.73
CA LEU A 119 -6.10 2.89 -1.42
C LEU A 119 -5.67 3.60 -2.72
N PRO A 120 -6.60 3.78 -3.66
CA PRO A 120 -6.40 4.65 -4.81
C PRO A 120 -6.12 6.09 -4.34
N GLY A 121 -5.26 6.81 -5.07
CA GLY A 121 -4.78 8.15 -4.68
C GLY A 121 -5.87 9.13 -4.24
N ARG A 122 -7.06 9.11 -4.86
CA ARG A 122 -8.21 9.94 -4.46
C ARG A 122 -8.62 9.73 -2.99
N PHE A 123 -8.72 8.48 -2.55
CA PHE A 123 -9.14 8.18 -1.17
C PHE A 123 -7.98 8.38 -0.19
N ALA A 124 -6.73 8.13 -0.62
CA ALA A 124 -5.55 8.44 0.18
C ALA A 124 -5.49 9.95 0.54
N TRP A 125 -5.79 10.84 -0.42
CA TRP A 125 -5.91 12.28 -0.15
C TRP A 125 -7.04 12.62 0.82
N CYS A 126 -8.19 11.92 0.75
CA CYS A 126 -9.25 12.09 1.74
C CYS A 126 -8.79 11.67 3.15
N VAL A 127 -8.01 10.60 3.28
CA VAL A 127 -7.44 10.16 4.57
C VAL A 127 -6.43 11.17 5.12
N VAL A 128 -5.60 11.76 4.25
CA VAL A 128 -4.69 12.85 4.64
C VAL A 128 -5.50 14.05 5.15
N ALA A 129 -6.50 14.50 4.38
CA ALA A 129 -7.34 15.63 4.76
C ALA A 129 -8.07 15.37 6.09
N LEU A 130 -8.61 14.17 6.29
CA LEU A 130 -9.26 13.76 7.53
C LEU A 130 -8.27 13.77 8.71
N SER A 131 -7.04 13.29 8.51
CA SER A 131 -6.01 13.29 9.55
C SER A 131 -5.58 14.72 9.93
N VAL A 132 -5.39 15.59 8.94
CA VAL A 132 -5.06 17.00 9.16
C VAL A 132 -6.20 17.70 9.90
N ALA A 133 -7.45 17.52 9.48
CA ALA A 133 -8.61 18.08 10.14
C ALA A 133 -8.73 17.59 11.60
N ALA A 134 -8.54 16.29 11.83
CA ALA A 134 -8.54 15.70 13.17
C ALA A 134 -7.43 16.27 14.06
N TYR A 135 -6.22 16.43 13.52
CA TYR A 135 -5.12 17.06 14.25
C TYR A 135 -5.40 18.53 14.55
N SER A 136 -5.86 19.31 13.57
CA SER A 136 -6.24 20.71 13.77
C SER A 136 -7.32 20.84 14.85
N LEU A 137 -8.33 19.97 14.83
CA LEU A 137 -9.36 19.93 15.87
C LEU A 137 -8.75 19.71 17.26
N LEU A 138 -7.76 18.83 17.36
CA LEU A 138 -7.07 18.51 18.61
C LEU A 138 -6.23 19.66 19.16
N VAL A 139 -5.71 20.52 18.29
CA VAL A 139 -4.97 21.74 18.68
C VAL A 139 -5.92 22.74 19.36
N PHE A 140 -7.15 22.89 18.85
CA PHE A 140 -8.14 23.82 19.41
C PHE A 140 -8.96 23.22 20.58
N TRP A 141 -9.25 21.92 20.52
CA TRP A 141 -10.01 21.19 21.55
C TRP A 141 -9.23 19.99 22.07
N ASN A 142 -8.68 20.14 23.27
CA ASN A 142 -8.06 19.05 24.02
C ASN A 142 -8.29 19.20 25.52
N ILE A 143 -8.21 18.09 26.25
CA ILE A 143 -8.18 18.08 27.71
C ILE A 143 -6.70 18.12 28.13
N PRO A 144 -6.19 19.24 28.66
CA PRO A 144 -4.81 19.31 29.11
C PRO A 144 -4.60 18.37 30.30
N LEU A 145 -3.54 17.57 30.24
CA LEU A 145 -3.15 16.70 31.35
C LEU A 145 -2.63 17.55 32.52
N PRO A 146 -3.12 17.36 33.75
CA PRO A 146 -2.59 18.04 34.93
C PRO A 146 -1.26 17.41 35.34
N VAL A 147 -0.18 17.72 34.63
CA VAL A 147 1.17 17.35 35.06
C VAL A 147 1.69 18.48 35.95
N ALA A 148 1.79 18.22 37.25
CA ALA A 148 2.15 19.22 38.25
C ALA A 148 3.56 19.84 38.05
N ASP A 149 4.48 19.09 37.42
CA ASP A 149 5.88 19.50 37.24
C ASP A 149 6.23 19.72 35.76
N ALA A 150 6.57 20.97 35.40
CA ALA A 150 6.97 21.34 34.05
C ALA A 150 8.23 20.57 33.55
N GLU A 151 9.17 20.28 34.45
CA GLU A 151 10.38 19.51 34.13
C GLU A 151 10.04 18.05 33.80
N ARG A 152 9.12 17.43 34.55
CA ARG A 152 8.65 16.06 34.30
C ARG A 152 7.85 15.97 33.01
N ALA A 153 6.98 16.95 32.74
CA ALA A 153 6.25 17.06 31.49
C ALA A 153 7.21 17.17 30.29
N THR A 154 8.24 18.00 30.39
CA THR A 154 9.24 18.19 29.33
C THR A 154 10.06 16.92 29.08
N ARG A 155 10.54 16.25 30.14
CA ARG A 155 11.26 14.96 30.01
C ARG A 155 10.41 13.89 29.34
N LEU A 156 9.14 13.79 29.71
CA LEU A 156 8.22 12.83 29.13
C LEU A 156 7.93 13.15 27.66
N HIS A 157 7.73 14.42 27.32
CA HIS A 157 7.57 14.88 25.95
C HIS A 157 8.81 14.53 25.10
N LEU A 158 10.02 14.77 25.62
CA LEU A 158 11.28 14.40 24.95
C LEU A 158 11.42 12.89 24.74
N ALA A 159 11.13 12.10 25.77
CA ALA A 159 11.17 10.64 25.67
C ALA A 159 10.17 10.11 24.64
N GLY A 160 8.96 10.66 24.61
CA GLY A 160 7.95 10.32 23.61
C GLY A 160 8.37 10.74 22.20
N MET A 161 8.97 11.94 22.02
CA MET A 161 9.53 12.38 20.74
C MET A 161 10.64 11.46 20.24
N TRP A 162 11.54 11.01 21.12
CA TRP A 162 12.58 10.05 20.75
C TRP A 162 11.99 8.70 20.32
N LEU A 163 11.04 8.17 21.10
CA LEU A 163 10.39 6.90 20.80
C LEU A 163 9.63 6.96 19.46
N ILE A 164 8.87 8.03 19.24
CA ILE A 164 8.09 8.18 18.00
C ILE A 164 8.98 8.45 16.79
N PHE A 165 10.12 9.12 16.98
CA PHE A 165 11.12 9.27 15.94
C PHE A 165 11.70 7.91 15.53
N VAL A 166 12.13 7.08 16.48
CA VAL A 166 12.64 5.73 16.19
C VAL A 166 11.57 4.88 15.49
N ALA A 167 10.33 4.91 15.98
CA ALA A 167 9.22 4.19 15.36
C ALA A 167 8.92 4.67 13.94
N SER A 168 8.88 5.99 13.72
CA SER A 168 8.63 6.58 12.40
C SER A 168 9.77 6.29 11.42
N ALA A 169 11.03 6.42 11.86
CA ALA A 169 12.20 6.10 11.06
C ALA A 169 12.22 4.61 10.68
N ALA A 170 11.95 3.71 11.62
CA ALA A 170 11.85 2.28 11.36
C ALA A 170 10.74 1.96 10.36
N LEU A 171 9.57 2.60 10.50
CA LEU A 171 8.45 2.40 9.59
C LEU A 171 8.75 2.91 8.19
N ILE A 172 9.31 4.12 8.06
CA ILE A 172 9.71 4.69 6.77
C ILE A 172 10.79 3.80 6.13
N ALA A 173 11.80 3.38 6.88
CA ALA A 173 12.85 2.49 6.38
C ALA A 173 12.27 1.15 5.90
N TRP A 174 11.37 0.54 6.68
CA TRP A 174 10.66 -0.68 6.30
C TRP A 174 9.82 -0.48 5.03
N PHE A 175 9.11 0.64 4.94
CA PHE A 175 8.28 0.99 3.79
C PHE A 175 9.11 1.15 2.51
N VAL A 176 10.19 1.94 2.58
CA VAL A 176 11.11 2.16 1.47
C VAL A 176 11.76 0.84 1.06
N ALA A 177 12.19 0.02 2.02
CA ALA A 177 12.77 -1.29 1.75
C ALA A 177 11.76 -2.24 1.07
N ARG A 178 10.50 -2.24 1.50
CA ARG A 178 9.43 -3.05 0.92
C ARG A 178 9.10 -2.61 -0.51
N MET A 179 9.01 -1.29 -0.74
CA MET A 179 8.75 -0.73 -2.06
C MET A 179 9.92 -1.03 -3.02
N ALA A 180 11.16 -0.83 -2.58
CA ALA A 180 12.35 -1.14 -3.35
C ALA A 180 12.45 -2.65 -3.66
N ALA A 181 12.09 -3.52 -2.71
CA ALA A 181 12.03 -4.96 -2.94
C ALA A 181 10.93 -5.34 -3.94
N ALA A 182 9.77 -4.69 -3.88
CA ALA A 182 8.69 -4.89 -4.85
C ALA A 182 9.11 -4.48 -6.27
N ILE A 183 9.80 -3.35 -6.42
CA ILE A 183 10.34 -2.88 -7.70
C ILE A 183 11.38 -3.88 -8.23
N ARG A 184 12.37 -4.26 -7.41
CA ARG A 184 13.39 -5.26 -7.80
C ARG A 184 12.78 -6.59 -8.25
N SER A 185 11.72 -7.05 -7.58
CA SER A 185 11.05 -8.29 -7.96
C SER A 185 10.37 -8.20 -9.33
N ARG A 186 9.83 -7.02 -9.69
CA ARG A 186 9.26 -6.77 -11.03
C ARG A 186 10.34 -6.68 -12.09
N ASP A 187 11.45 -6.01 -11.79
CA ASP A 187 12.59 -5.89 -12.71
C ASP A 187 13.19 -7.25 -13.05
N LEU A 188 13.33 -8.14 -12.05
CA LEU A 188 13.78 -9.52 -12.27
C LEU A 188 12.80 -10.34 -13.11
N GLN A 189 11.49 -10.17 -12.93
CA GLN A 189 10.49 -10.83 -13.76
C GLN A 189 10.50 -10.33 -15.21
N LEU A 190 10.71 -9.02 -15.42
CA LEU A 190 10.85 -8.43 -16.75
C LEU A 190 12.15 -8.86 -17.43
N ALA A 191 13.25 -8.98 -16.68
CA ALA A 191 14.51 -9.52 -17.17
C ALA A 191 14.35 -10.99 -17.61
N ALA A 192 13.74 -11.84 -16.77
CA ALA A 192 13.46 -13.23 -17.10
C ALA A 192 12.49 -13.39 -18.29
N ALA A 193 11.56 -12.44 -18.50
CA ALA A 193 10.69 -12.42 -19.66
C ALA A 193 11.44 -12.00 -20.95
N ARG A 194 12.42 -11.10 -20.85
CA ARG A 194 13.31 -10.71 -21.97
C ARG A 194 14.30 -11.80 -22.36
N GLU A 195 14.71 -12.63 -21.40
CA GLU A 195 15.59 -13.77 -21.64
C GLU A 195 14.91 -14.95 -22.34
N ARG A 196 13.60 -14.90 -22.65
CA ARG A 196 12.95 -15.86 -23.57
C ARG A 196 13.29 -15.49 -25.01
N PRO A 197 14.30 -16.10 -25.66
CA PRO A 197 14.69 -15.72 -27.00
C PRO A 197 13.74 -16.41 -27.99
N CYS A 198 13.19 -15.66 -28.94
CA CYS A 198 12.88 -16.18 -30.29
C CYS A 198 11.86 -17.34 -30.45
N ALA A 199 10.76 -17.39 -29.70
CA ALA A 199 9.62 -18.24 -30.10
C ALA A 199 8.72 -17.58 -31.17
N THR A 200 8.67 -16.24 -31.22
CA THR A 200 7.74 -15.50 -32.09
C THR A 200 8.33 -15.10 -33.46
N SER A 201 9.65 -15.20 -33.64
CA SER A 201 10.34 -14.83 -34.88
C SER A 201 10.61 -16.02 -35.83
N ALA A 202 10.36 -17.25 -35.37
CA ALA A 202 10.48 -18.44 -36.22
C ALA A 202 9.34 -18.55 -37.25
N SER A 203 8.16 -18.00 -36.96
CA SER A 203 6.99 -18.06 -37.86
C SER A 203 7.01 -17.03 -38.99
N SER A 204 7.74 -15.91 -38.87
CA SER A 204 7.81 -14.90 -39.93
C SER A 204 8.78 -15.24 -41.06
N ARG A 205 9.78 -16.11 -40.82
CA ARG A 205 10.72 -16.57 -41.86
C ARG A 205 10.19 -17.73 -42.71
N LEU A 206 9.25 -18.52 -42.19
CA LEU A 206 8.57 -19.59 -42.94
C LEU A 206 7.48 -19.05 -43.91
N GLY A 207 6.90 -17.88 -43.63
CA GLY A 207 5.94 -17.24 -44.55
C GLY A 207 6.57 -16.69 -45.84
N GLY A 208 7.82 -16.21 -45.78
CA GLY A 208 8.53 -15.68 -46.95
C GLY A 208 8.99 -16.75 -47.94
N LEU A 209 9.37 -17.93 -47.46
CA LEU A 209 9.85 -19.04 -48.30
C LEU A 209 8.70 -19.79 -49.01
N ALA A 210 7.51 -19.85 -48.39
CA ALA A 210 6.33 -20.43 -49.04
C ALA A 210 5.81 -19.57 -50.21
N ALA A 211 5.91 -18.24 -50.11
CA ALA A 211 5.53 -17.33 -51.19
C ALA A 211 6.51 -17.37 -52.38
N GLY A 212 7.81 -17.54 -52.14
CA GLY A 212 8.82 -17.68 -53.20
C GLY A 212 8.71 -18.98 -54.00
N ALA A 213 8.44 -20.11 -53.33
CA ALA A 213 8.31 -21.41 -53.99
C ALA A 213 7.02 -21.55 -54.82
N ALA A 214 5.92 -20.91 -54.42
CA ALA A 214 4.69 -20.91 -55.22
C ALA A 214 4.84 -20.10 -56.52
N HIS A 215 5.59 -18.99 -56.48
CA HIS A 215 5.77 -18.10 -57.63
C HIS A 215 6.68 -18.72 -58.72
N THR A 216 7.70 -19.49 -58.33
CA THR A 216 8.56 -20.20 -59.30
C THR A 216 7.85 -21.38 -59.97
N ASN A 217 6.89 -21.99 -59.26
CA ASN A 217 6.20 -23.18 -59.75
C ASN A 217 5.07 -22.79 -60.73
N TRP A 218 4.49 -21.60 -60.59
CA TRP A 218 3.50 -21.06 -61.53
C TRP A 218 4.12 -20.62 -62.86
N CYS A 219 5.35 -20.07 -62.85
CA CYS A 219 6.08 -19.73 -64.07
C CYS A 219 6.59 -20.94 -64.88
N ARG A 220 6.56 -22.15 -64.33
CA ARG A 220 7.02 -23.37 -65.03
C ARG A 220 5.89 -24.18 -65.66
N ALA A 221 4.63 -23.84 -65.37
CA ALA A 221 3.45 -24.54 -65.89
C ALA A 221 2.73 -23.79 -67.03
N GLY A 222 3.22 -22.62 -67.43
CA GLY A 222 2.75 -21.87 -68.60
C GLY A 222 3.81 -21.86 -69.70
N ASP A 223 3.85 -22.91 -70.51
CA ASP A 223 4.59 -22.92 -71.77
C ASP A 223 3.75 -22.21 -72.84
N HIS A 224 4.11 -20.96 -73.16
CA HIS A 224 4.09 -20.42 -74.52
C HIS A 224 4.69 -19.02 -74.51
N GLY A 225 5.55 -18.76 -75.49
CA GLY A 225 6.47 -17.63 -75.51
C GLY A 225 5.80 -16.26 -75.42
N ASP A 226 6.41 -15.37 -74.65
CA ASP A 226 6.83 -14.07 -75.18
C ASP A 226 7.74 -13.33 -74.18
N SER A 227 8.63 -12.54 -74.78
CA SER A 227 9.47 -11.49 -74.22
C SER A 227 9.03 -10.87 -72.88
N CYS A 228 9.88 -10.94 -71.86
CA CYS A 228 9.95 -9.90 -70.81
C CYS A 228 11.40 -9.52 -70.49
N ARG A 229 11.81 -8.38 -71.05
CA ARG A 229 13.00 -7.61 -70.68
C ARG A 229 12.92 -7.17 -69.21
N GLY A 230 14.06 -7.29 -68.53
CA GLY A 230 14.63 -6.35 -67.58
C GLY A 230 13.73 -5.71 -66.52
N VAL A 231 13.96 -6.12 -65.26
CA VAL A 231 14.01 -5.18 -64.12
C VAL A 231 15.16 -5.63 -63.22
N GLY A 232 16.16 -4.77 -63.09
CA GLY A 232 17.26 -4.96 -62.15
C GLY A 232 16.79 -4.77 -60.71
N ALA A 233 17.32 -5.60 -59.81
CA ALA A 233 17.42 -5.28 -58.40
C ALA A 233 18.78 -5.79 -57.92
N GLN A 234 19.72 -4.85 -57.85
CA GLN A 234 21.01 -5.01 -57.19
C GLN A 234 20.77 -5.22 -55.69
N CYS A 235 21.36 -6.27 -55.12
CA CYS A 235 21.73 -6.28 -53.70
C CYS A 235 23.22 -6.59 -53.64
N GLY A 236 24.03 -5.55 -53.43
CA GLY A 236 25.45 -5.70 -53.11
C GLY A 236 25.64 -6.22 -51.66
N PRO A 237 26.79 -6.82 -51.34
CA PRO A 237 27.13 -7.22 -49.97
C PRO A 237 28.06 -6.17 -49.32
N ALA A 238 27.91 -5.92 -48.02
CA ALA A 238 28.98 -5.46 -47.11
C ALA A 238 28.42 -5.40 -45.67
N THR A 239 28.89 -6.28 -44.77
CA THR A 239 29.77 -6.01 -43.61
C THR A 239 29.11 -5.23 -42.47
#